data_AF-A0A2T2R4F8-F1
#
_entry.id   AF-A0A2T2R4F8-F1
#
_cell.length_a   1.000
_cell.length_b   1.000
_cell.length_c   1.000
_cell.angle_alpha   90.00
_cell.angle_beta   90.00
_cell.angle_gamma   90.00
#
_symmetry.space_group_name_H-M   'P 1'
#
loop_
_entity.id
_entity.type
_entity.pdbx_description
1 polymer ?
#
loop_
_entity_poly.entity_id
_entity_poly.type
_entity_poly.pdbx_seq_one_letter_code
_entity_poly.pdbx_strand_id
1 'polypeptide(L)'
;MNEQINVQKADGRTEAFDEAKLRASLKETEADEEIIENVISHIKDEIHPEVKTADIYKHARSQLKRHGGPYAARYSLRESVSDLGPTGYPFEHFVAQIFEAYGFKTAVGVHVDGACIDHEVDVVGTKEDEIIIVEAKFH
;
A
#
# COMPACT_ATOMS: atom_id res chain seq x y z
N MET A 1 2.78 33.96 -14.11
CA MET A 1 1.58 33.22 -14.53
C MET A 1 1.81 31.79 -14.09
N ASN A 2 1.06 31.29 -13.09
CA ASN A 2 1.15 29.87 -12.76
C ASN A 2 0.44 29.12 -13.87
N GLU A 3 1.19 28.51 -14.78
CA GLU A 3 0.63 27.54 -15.71
C GLU A 3 0.05 26.41 -14.87
N GLN A 4 -1.25 26.17 -15.04
CA GLN A 4 -1.94 25.12 -14.33
C GLN A 4 -1.56 23.78 -14.98
N ILE A 5 -0.67 23.05 -14.31
CA ILE A 5 -0.18 21.77 -14.79
C ILE A 5 -1.25 20.72 -14.55
N ASN A 6 -1.65 20.03 -15.62
CA ASN A 6 -2.63 18.96 -15.58
C ASN A 6 -1.92 17.60 -15.54
N VAL A 7 -2.43 16.70 -14.69
CA VAL A 7 -1.90 15.35 -14.47
C VAL A 7 -2.94 14.30 -14.87
N GLN A 8 -2.48 13.21 -15.47
CA GLN A 8 -3.33 12.08 -15.83
C GLN A 8 -3.35 11.01 -14.73
N LYS A 9 -4.54 10.63 -14.29
CA LYS A 9 -4.78 9.56 -13.30
C LYS A 9 -4.66 8.18 -13.94
N ALA A 10 -4.53 7.15 -13.11
CA ALA A 10 -4.50 5.76 -13.55
C ALA A 10 -5.76 5.33 -14.33
N ASP A 11 -6.91 5.95 -14.05
CA ASP A 11 -8.18 5.72 -14.76
C ASP A 11 -8.34 6.55 -16.06
N GLY A 12 -7.29 7.26 -16.47
CA GLY A 12 -7.28 8.08 -17.68
C GLY A 12 -7.88 9.48 -17.52
N ARG A 13 -8.50 9.81 -16.38
CA ARG A 13 -9.01 11.18 -16.12
C ARG A 13 -7.86 12.15 -15.92
N THR A 14 -8.09 13.40 -16.29
CA THR A 14 -7.14 14.49 -16.10
C THR A 14 -7.64 15.43 -14.99
N GLU A 15 -6.76 15.82 -14.09
CA GLU A 15 -7.05 16.85 -13.08
C GLU A 15 -5.86 17.81 -12.94
N ALA A 16 -6.09 19.00 -12.38
CA ALA A 16 -5.00 19.90 -12.05
C ALA A 16 -4.11 19.26 -10.97
N PHE A 17 -2.79 19.44 -11.10
CA PHE A 17 -1.85 19.07 -10.05
C PHE A 17 -2.22 19.78 -8.76
N ASP A 18 -2.31 19.02 -7.69
CA ASP A 18 -2.65 19.50 -6.36
C ASP A 18 -1.54 19.08 -5.40
N GLU A 19 -0.71 20.04 -5.02
CA GLU A 19 0.38 19.83 -4.07
C GLU A 19 -0.13 19.31 -2.72
N ALA A 20 -1.33 19.72 -2.29
CA ALA A 20 -1.86 19.28 -1.00
C ALA A 20 -2.08 17.76 -0.98
N LYS A 21 -2.46 17.16 -2.12
CA LYS A 21 -2.56 15.70 -2.26
C LYS A 21 -1.20 15.02 -2.16
N LEU A 22 -0.17 15.57 -2.81
CA LEU A 22 1.20 15.03 -2.72
C LEU A 22 1.75 15.14 -1.30
N ARG A 23 1.55 16.29 -0.64
CA ARG A 23 1.97 16.48 0.75
C ARG A 23 1.29 15.51 1.69
N ALA A 24 -0.02 15.34 1.55
CA ALA A 24 -0.78 14.39 2.35
C ALA A 24 -0.24 12.96 2.18
N SER A 25 0.04 12.51 0.95
CA SER A 25 0.61 11.18 0.74
C SER A 25 2.02 11.02 1.30
N LEU A 26 2.84 12.07 1.30
CA LEU A 26 4.18 12.04 1.89
C LEU A 26 4.13 11.99 3.43
N LYS A 27 3.14 12.61 4.07
CA LYS A 27 2.98 12.58 5.54
C LYS A 27 2.72 11.19 6.10
N GLU A 28 2.07 10.32 5.33
CA GLU A 28 1.86 8.90 5.70
C GLU A 28 3.17 8.10 5.81
N THR A 29 4.31 8.65 5.36
CA THR A 29 5.62 8.00 5.50
C THR A 29 6.27 8.24 6.87
N GLU A 30 5.70 9.14 7.67
CA GLU A 30 6.26 9.71 8.89
C GLU A 30 7.65 10.35 8.66
N ALA A 31 7.95 10.80 7.44
CA ALA A 31 9.13 11.60 7.17
C ALA A 31 9.00 12.99 7.82
N ASP A 32 10.13 13.54 8.26
CA ASP A 32 10.19 14.90 8.81
C ASP A 32 9.74 15.94 7.77
N GLU A 33 9.16 17.05 8.22
CA GLU A 33 8.62 18.09 7.33
C GLU A 33 9.71 18.63 6.38
N GLU A 34 10.97 18.70 6.81
CA GLU A 34 12.10 19.09 5.95
C GLU A 34 12.30 18.13 4.76
N ILE A 35 12.16 16.81 4.98
CA ILE A 35 12.25 15.83 3.90
C ILE A 35 11.06 15.99 2.95
N ILE A 36 9.86 16.18 3.51
CA ILE A 36 8.63 16.36 2.72
C ILE A 36 8.75 17.59 1.81
N GLU A 37 9.20 18.73 2.33
CA GLU A 37 9.41 19.94 1.53
C GLU A 37 10.45 19.75 0.43
N ASN A 38 11.56 19.08 0.74
CA ASN A 38 12.59 18.78 -0.26
C ASN A 38 12.05 17.92 -1.40
N VAL A 39 11.27 16.88 -1.09
CA VAL A 39 10.63 16.03 -2.10
C VAL A 39 9.63 16.85 -2.93
N ILE A 40 8.78 17.67 -2.30
CA ILE A 40 7.80 18.50 -3.02
C ILE A 40 8.49 19.49 -3.96
N SER A 41 9.53 20.18 -3.49
CA SER A 41 10.30 21.11 -4.31
C SER A 41 10.88 20.41 -5.53
N HIS A 42 11.51 19.25 -5.33
CA HIS A 42 12.10 18.49 -6.42
C HIS A 42 11.07 18.03 -7.45
N ILE A 43 9.90 17.57 -6.98
CA ILE A 43 8.81 17.16 -7.87
C ILE A 43 8.27 18.35 -8.67
N LYS A 44 8.13 19.53 -8.06
CA LYS A 44 7.67 20.73 -8.77
C LYS A 44 8.63 21.20 -9.85
N ASP A 45 9.93 21.04 -9.65
CA ASP A 45 10.94 21.43 -10.63
C ASP A 45 10.95 20.48 -11.86
N GLU A 46 10.57 19.22 -11.66
CA GLU A 46 10.53 18.18 -12.70
C GLU A 46 9.13 17.96 -13.30
N ILE A 47 8.08 18.61 -12.78
CA ILE A 47 6.72 18.39 -13.27
C ILE A 47 6.48 19.17 -14.55
N HIS A 48 5.86 18.50 -15.53
CA HIS A 48 5.59 19.04 -16.85
C HIS A 48 4.13 18.78 -17.25
N PRO A 49 3.56 19.49 -18.23
CA PRO A 49 2.25 19.19 -18.76
C PRO A 49 2.12 17.71 -19.19
N GLU A 50 0.95 17.12 -18.96
CA GLU A 50 0.60 15.74 -19.34
C GLU A 50 1.32 14.62 -18.57
N VAL A 51 2.00 14.94 -17.46
CA VAL A 51 2.59 13.92 -16.58
C VAL A 51 1.52 13.01 -15.98
N LYS A 52 1.84 11.72 -15.80
CA LYS A 52 0.96 10.78 -15.11
C LYS A 52 1.19 10.83 -13.61
N THR A 53 0.12 10.69 -12.84
CA THR A 53 0.18 10.53 -11.37
C THR A 53 1.09 9.38 -10.92
N ALA A 54 1.15 8.29 -11.70
CA ALA A 54 2.08 7.18 -11.47
C ALA A 54 3.56 7.60 -11.59
N ASP A 55 3.88 8.51 -12.50
CA ASP A 55 5.25 9.01 -12.66
C ASP A 55 5.62 9.93 -11.51
N ILE A 56 4.72 10.82 -11.08
CA ILE A 56 4.90 11.64 -9.86
C ILE A 56 5.16 10.76 -8.65
N TYR A 57 4.37 9.71 -8.46
CA TYR A 57 4.55 8.76 -7.37
C TYR A 57 5.92 8.06 -7.42
N LYS A 58 6.36 7.59 -8.60
CA LYS A 58 7.68 6.96 -8.78
C LYS A 58 8.83 7.90 -8.44
N HIS A 59 8.74 9.16 -8.87
CA HIS A 59 9.75 10.17 -8.57
C HIS A 59 9.79 10.48 -7.07
N ALA A 60 8.63 10.68 -6.44
CA ALA A 60 8.54 10.94 -5.00
C ALA A 60 9.15 9.77 -4.20
N ARG A 61 8.82 8.53 -4.56
CA ARG A 61 9.40 7.33 -3.96
C ARG A 61 10.92 7.27 -4.13
N SER A 62 11.43 7.62 -5.31
CA SER A 62 12.87 7.67 -5.60
C SER A 62 13.58 8.71 -4.71
N GLN A 63 12.99 9.89 -4.53
CA GLN A 63 13.55 10.91 -3.62
C GLN A 63 13.53 10.46 -2.17
N LEU A 64 12.41 9.91 -1.68
CA LEU A 64 12.33 9.35 -0.33
C LEU A 64 13.39 8.27 -0.10
N LYS A 65 13.71 7.46 -1.12
CA LYS A 65 14.75 6.43 -1.04
C LYS A 65 16.15 7.04 -0.89
N ARG A 66 16.41 8.21 -1.51
CA ARG A 66 17.68 8.93 -1.39
C ARG A 66 17.90 9.51 0.00
N HIS A 67 16.82 9.90 0.69
CA HIS A 67 16.88 10.33 2.09
C HIS A 67 17.11 9.17 3.08
N GLY A 68 17.05 7.91 2.62
CA GLY A 68 17.30 6.73 3.45
C GLY A 68 16.12 6.35 4.34
N GLY A 69 16.38 5.54 5.37
CA GLY A 69 15.36 5.12 6.33
C GLY A 69 14.22 4.27 5.72
N PRO A 70 13.08 4.16 6.43
CA PRO A 70 11.94 3.36 5.98
C PRO A 70 10.97 4.14 5.05
N TYR A 71 11.24 5.41 4.71
CA TYR A 71 10.26 6.30 4.08
C TYR A 71 9.76 5.78 2.73
N ALA A 72 10.66 5.36 1.85
CA ALA A 72 10.29 4.83 0.54
C ALA A 72 9.53 3.49 0.64
N ALA A 73 9.86 2.67 1.65
CA ALA A 73 9.16 1.42 1.91
C ALA A 73 7.73 1.70 2.39
N ARG A 74 7.56 2.63 3.35
CA ARG A 74 6.26 3.09 3.85
C ARG A 74 5.41 3.69 2.73
N TYR A 75 6.01 4.53 1.90
CA TYR A 75 5.32 5.16 0.77
C TYR A 75 4.80 4.14 -0.24
N SER A 76 5.52 3.03 -0.45
CA SER A 76 5.08 1.96 -1.35
C SER A 76 4.23 0.87 -0.72
N LEU A 77 3.92 0.92 0.58
CA LEU A 77 3.17 -0.15 1.26
C LEU A 77 1.88 -0.51 0.52
N ARG A 78 1.09 0.49 0.13
CA ARG A 78 -0.18 0.27 -0.57
C ARG A 78 0.02 -0.48 -1.90
N GLU A 79 0.98 -0.04 -2.71
CA GLU A 79 1.31 -0.67 -4.00
C GLU A 79 1.87 -2.09 -3.78
N SER A 80 2.77 -2.26 -2.82
CA SER A 80 3.37 -3.55 -2.51
C SER A 80 2.37 -4.58 -1.99
N VAL A 81 1.31 -4.15 -1.28
CA VAL A 81 0.19 -5.03 -0.93
C VAL A 81 -0.57 -5.44 -2.19
N SER A 82 -0.87 -4.50 -3.09
CA SER A 82 -1.51 -4.81 -4.40
C SER A 82 -0.67 -5.73 -5.29
N ASP A 83 0.66 -5.68 -5.18
CA ASP A 83 1.59 -6.53 -5.94
C ASP A 83 1.59 -8.01 -5.50
N LEU A 84 0.93 -8.36 -4.38
CA LEU A 84 0.74 -9.76 -3.97
C LEU A 84 -0.10 -10.58 -4.96
N GLY A 85 -0.68 -9.93 -5.97
CA GLY A 85 -1.25 -10.56 -7.15
C GLY A 85 -2.70 -11.01 -6.97
N PRO A 86 -3.42 -11.25 -8.08
CA PRO A 86 -4.87 -11.43 -8.05
C PRO A 86 -5.31 -12.82 -7.57
N THR A 87 -4.37 -13.73 -7.30
CA THR A 87 -4.70 -15.13 -7.03
C THR A 87 -5.19 -15.37 -5.59
N GLY A 88 -5.16 -14.36 -4.71
CA GLY A 88 -5.58 -14.46 -3.30
C GLY A 88 -4.59 -15.24 -2.42
N TYR A 89 -4.06 -16.35 -2.91
CA TYR A 89 -3.19 -17.26 -2.16
C TYR A 89 -1.95 -16.60 -1.50
N PRO A 90 -1.16 -15.73 -2.16
CA PRO A 90 -0.07 -15.02 -1.48
C PRO A 90 -0.57 -14.03 -0.41
N PHE A 91 -1.76 -13.47 -0.60
CA PHE A 91 -2.39 -12.55 0.34
C PHE A 91 -2.87 -13.28 1.60
N GLU A 92 -3.44 -14.48 1.47
CA GLU A 92 -3.80 -15.33 2.61
C GLU A 92 -2.58 -15.65 3.48
N HIS A 93 -1.46 -16.04 2.87
CA HIS A 93 -0.20 -16.27 3.58
C HIS A 93 0.34 -15.01 4.24
N PHE A 94 0.23 -13.85 3.58
CA PHE A 94 0.61 -12.58 4.20
C PHE A 94 -0.23 -12.27 5.44
N VAL A 95 -1.55 -12.47 5.37
CA VAL A 95 -2.47 -12.28 6.49
C VAL A 95 -2.13 -13.25 7.63
N ALA A 96 -1.84 -14.51 7.31
CA ALA A 96 -1.38 -15.50 8.29
C ALA A 96 -0.11 -15.04 9.02
N GLN A 97 0.89 -14.54 8.29
CA GLN A 97 2.13 -14.00 8.87
C GLN A 97 1.89 -12.80 9.80
N ILE A 98 0.88 -11.95 9.54
CA ILE A 98 0.51 -10.86 10.46
C ILE A 98 0.06 -11.45 11.81
N PHE A 99 -0.80 -12.47 11.80
CA PHE A 99 -1.27 -13.10 13.03
C PHE A 99 -0.17 -13.89 13.74
N GLU A 100 0.76 -14.50 13.02
CA GLU A 100 1.95 -15.11 13.61
C GLU A 100 2.81 -14.08 14.35
N ALA A 101 2.96 -12.87 13.80
CA ALA A 101 3.65 -11.77 14.48
C ALA A 101 2.94 -11.32 15.77
N TYR A 102 1.61 -11.50 15.86
CA TYR A 102 0.83 -11.29 17.09
C TYR A 102 0.81 -12.51 18.05
N GLY A 103 1.55 -13.56 17.72
CA GLY A 103 1.73 -14.75 18.56
C GLY A 103 0.70 -15.86 18.35
N PHE A 104 -0.06 -15.83 17.25
CA PHE A 104 -0.92 -16.95 16.86
C PHE A 104 -0.11 -18.04 16.16
N LYS A 105 -0.52 -19.29 16.29
CA LYS A 105 -0.14 -20.35 15.34
C LYS A 105 -1.17 -20.37 14.22
N THR A 106 -0.74 -20.28 12.97
CA THR A 106 -1.65 -20.14 11.83
C THR A 106 -1.59 -21.31 10.86
N ALA A 107 -2.68 -21.51 10.12
CA ALA A 107 -2.80 -22.41 8.99
C ALA A 107 -3.65 -21.75 7.90
N VAL A 108 -3.34 -22.01 6.63
CA VAL A 108 -3.96 -21.38 5.45
C VAL A 108 -4.65 -22.44 4.60
N GLY A 109 -5.82 -22.13 4.03
CA GLY A 109 -6.60 -23.04 3.17
C GLY A 109 -7.12 -24.27 3.93
N VAL A 110 -7.63 -24.07 5.14
CA VAL A 110 -8.03 -25.16 6.04
C VAL A 110 -9.46 -25.59 5.72
N HIS A 111 -9.66 -26.89 5.51
CA HIS A 111 -10.99 -27.48 5.42
C HIS A 111 -11.48 -27.85 6.83
N VAL A 112 -12.69 -27.41 7.17
CA VAL A 112 -13.31 -27.59 8.48
C VAL A 112 -14.68 -28.24 8.31
N ASP A 113 -14.91 -29.32 9.03
CA ASP A 113 -16.22 -29.98 9.08
C ASP A 113 -17.24 -29.06 9.76
N GLY A 114 -18.17 -28.52 8.97
CA GLY A 114 -19.35 -27.85 9.49
C GLY A 114 -20.45 -28.86 9.87
N ALA A 115 -21.46 -28.37 10.58
CA ALA A 115 -22.60 -29.20 10.99
C ALA A 115 -23.39 -29.77 9.79
N CYS A 116 -23.34 -29.10 8.63
CA CYS A 116 -24.10 -29.47 7.43
C CYS A 116 -23.23 -29.73 6.21
N ILE A 117 -22.11 -29.01 6.07
CA ILE A 117 -21.19 -29.08 4.92
C ILE A 117 -19.75 -28.87 5.39
N ASP A 118 -18.79 -29.27 4.57
CA ASP A 118 -17.38 -28.87 4.70
C ASP A 118 -17.23 -27.40 4.30
N HIS A 119 -16.43 -26.66 5.08
CA HIS A 119 -16.09 -25.27 4.84
C HIS A 119 -14.60 -25.11 4.62
N GLU A 120 -14.21 -24.53 3.48
CA GLU A 120 -12.86 -24.02 3.27
C GLU A 120 -12.72 -22.64 3.91
N VAL A 121 -11.70 -22.46 4.74
CA VAL A 121 -11.37 -21.22 5.45
C VAL A 121 -10.00 -20.74 5.00
N ASP A 122 -9.92 -19.47 4.59
CA ASP A 122 -8.67 -18.86 4.09
C ASP A 122 -7.55 -18.92 5.13
N VAL A 123 -7.78 -18.44 6.36
CA VAL A 123 -6.80 -18.54 7.46
C VAL A 123 -7.47 -18.90 8.78
N VAL A 124 -6.87 -19.86 9.50
CA VAL A 124 -7.20 -20.18 10.90
C VAL A 124 -6.01 -19.86 11.78
N GLY A 125 -6.24 -19.14 12.88
CA GLY A 125 -5.22 -18.83 13.88
C GLY A 125 -5.64 -19.30 15.27
N THR A 126 -4.69 -19.81 16.06
CA THR A 126 -4.93 -20.24 17.44
C THR A 126 -3.91 -19.63 18.40
N LYS A 127 -4.38 -19.15 19.56
CA LYS A 127 -3.54 -18.60 20.62
C LYS A 127 -4.23 -18.80 21.97
N GLU A 128 -3.63 -19.61 22.84
CA GLU A 128 -4.22 -19.96 24.15
C GLU A 128 -5.67 -20.48 23.98
N ASP A 129 -6.65 -19.75 24.53
CA ASP A 129 -8.08 -20.07 24.45
C ASP A 129 -8.81 -19.31 23.32
N GLU A 130 -8.06 -18.62 22.45
CA GLU A 130 -8.60 -17.87 21.31
C GLU A 130 -8.40 -18.63 19.99
N ILE A 131 -9.47 -18.65 19.19
CA ILE A 131 -9.45 -19.11 17.80
C ILE A 131 -9.95 -17.95 16.94
N ILE A 132 -9.20 -17.66 15.87
CA ILE A 132 -9.59 -16.72 14.84
C ILE A 132 -9.79 -17.45 13.52
N ILE A 133 -10.80 -17.02 12.79
CA ILE A 133 -11.15 -17.49 11.45
C ILE A 133 -11.18 -16.25 10.58
N VAL A 134 -10.44 -16.25 9.49
CA VAL A 134 -10.27 -15.09 8.63
C VAL A 134 -10.69 -15.47 7.22
N GLU A 135 -11.55 -14.63 6.66
CA GLU A 135 -11.85 -14.60 5.23
C GLU A 135 -11.06 -13.45 4.61
N ALA A 136 -10.06 -13.76 3.80
CA ALA A 136 -9.16 -12.79 3.18
C ALA A 136 -9.65 -12.45 1.77
N LYS A 137 -10.14 -11.23 1.57
CA LYS A 137 -10.55 -10.74 0.24
C LYS A 137 -9.53 -9.76 -0.35
N PHE A 138 -9.09 -10.04 -1.56
CA PHE A 138 -8.14 -9.23 -2.31
C PHE A 138 -8.81 -8.65 -3.57
N HIS A 139 -8.84 -7.32 -3.70
CA HIS A 139 -9.52 -6.58 -4.78
C HIS A 139 -8.63 -5.49 -5.37
#